data_AF-A0AAD5JDM3-F1
#
_entry.id   AF-A0AAD5JDM3-F1
#
_cell.length_a   1.000
_cell.length_b   1.000
_cell.length_c   1.000
_cell.angle_alpha   90.00
_cell.angle_beta   90.00
_cell.angle_gamma   90.00
#
_symmetry.space_group_name_H-M   'P 1'
#
loop_
_entity.id
_entity.type
_entity.pdbx_description
1 polymer ?
#
loop_
_entity_poly.entity_id
_entity_poly.type
_entity_poly.pdbx_seq_one_letter_code
_entity_poly.pdbx_strand_id
1 'polypeptide(L)'
;MFLFAARKIEKKIRGKSRGLRLDRLITSANGQLHVDFSSGKPKGPNVEMFSTEIGIVVRSHSPLNSKFDVDISRPYVKDWMLKRMRLRFNGFRHKLSEEFKSFSDKKDALENRPKYLDSQDYWVFLCDRFDSAKFQNHSDKNKNNRGELPVHRGGSKLFDQHMMEMEVMIGYLGNEDFENGSEPISEAEICIKVFRNKSGYLKGLGIVMPQKTSSSSSSNVVSPENIELKEKVEHQDQLIKELQVQNAKIMAIMSKFASSNIGSFNMNQDFQSF
;
A
#
# COMPACT_ATOMS: atom_id res chain seq x y z
N MET A 1 8.07 59.72 -47.63
CA MET A 1 8.39 58.72 -46.59
C MET A 1 7.61 57.45 -46.91
N PHE A 2 8.26 56.44 -47.50
CA PHE A 2 7.63 55.13 -47.75
C PHE A 2 7.91 54.20 -46.57
N LEU A 3 6.85 53.84 -45.84
CA LEU A 3 6.89 52.87 -44.73
C LEU A 3 6.99 51.46 -45.31
N PHE A 4 8.14 50.81 -45.12
CA PHE A 4 8.31 49.37 -45.38
C PHE A 4 7.66 48.59 -44.23
N ALA A 5 6.46 48.06 -44.46
CA ALA A 5 5.84 47.10 -43.55
C ALA A 5 6.54 45.73 -43.69
N ALA A 6 7.23 45.29 -42.63
CA ALA A 6 7.85 43.97 -42.58
C ALA A 6 6.76 42.88 -42.62
N ARG A 7 6.72 42.10 -43.71
CA ARG A 7 5.88 40.89 -43.80
C ARG A 7 6.44 39.82 -42.85
N LYS A 8 5.66 39.50 -41.81
CA LYS A 8 5.90 38.38 -40.91
C LYS A 8 5.79 37.07 -41.71
N ILE A 9 6.91 36.40 -41.95
CA ILE A 9 6.92 35.08 -42.60
C ILE A 9 6.46 34.05 -41.57
N GLU A 10 5.21 33.61 -41.67
CA GLU A 10 4.73 32.46 -40.90
C GLU A 10 5.44 31.18 -41.38
N LYS A 11 6.15 30.52 -40.46
CA LYS A 11 6.76 29.21 -40.75
C LYS A 11 5.64 28.20 -40.97
N LYS A 12 5.66 27.48 -42.10
CA LYS A 12 4.78 26.33 -42.35
C LYS A 12 5.08 25.24 -41.32
N ILE A 13 4.27 25.17 -40.27
CA ILE A 13 4.35 24.08 -39.28
C ILE A 13 3.66 22.85 -39.89
N ARG A 14 4.27 21.67 -39.78
CA ARG A 14 3.63 20.41 -40.20
C ARG A 14 2.39 20.19 -39.32
N GLY A 15 1.20 20.24 -39.92
CA GLY A 15 -0.08 20.05 -39.21
C GLY A 15 -0.21 18.67 -38.55
N LYS A 16 -1.30 18.45 -37.79
CA LYS A 16 -1.64 17.15 -37.18
C LYS A 16 -1.56 16.04 -38.24
N SER A 17 -0.62 15.12 -38.10
CA SER A 17 -0.34 14.07 -39.09
C SER A 17 -1.14 12.78 -38.84
N ARG A 18 -1.72 12.60 -37.65
CA ARG A 18 -2.41 11.38 -37.20
C ARG A 18 -3.91 11.66 -37.04
N GLY A 19 -4.76 10.72 -37.46
CA GLY A 19 -6.24 10.86 -37.43
C GLY A 19 -6.87 11.40 -38.71
N LEU A 20 -6.10 12.07 -39.58
CA LEU A 20 -6.62 12.69 -40.82
C LEU A 20 -7.37 11.75 -41.78
N ARG A 21 -7.03 10.46 -41.79
CA ARG A 21 -7.73 9.46 -42.61
C ARG A 21 -9.06 9.05 -41.96
N LEU A 22 -9.11 9.02 -40.63
CA LEU A 22 -10.33 8.72 -39.86
C LEU A 22 -11.31 9.87 -39.98
N ASP A 23 -10.84 11.10 -39.78
CA ASP A 23 -11.65 12.32 -39.89
C ASP A 23 -12.28 12.42 -41.28
N ARG A 24 -11.52 12.10 -42.33
CA ARG A 24 -12.03 12.06 -43.71
C ARG A 24 -13.12 11.00 -43.90
N LEU A 25 -12.93 9.79 -43.37
CA LEU A 25 -13.92 8.71 -43.49
C LEU A 25 -15.19 8.97 -42.68
N ILE A 26 -15.07 9.54 -41.48
CA ILE A 26 -16.19 9.99 -40.65
C ILE A 26 -16.99 11.06 -41.39
N THR A 27 -16.31 12.04 -42.00
CA THR A 27 -16.95 13.09 -42.81
C THR A 27 -17.68 12.49 -44.02
N SER A 28 -17.08 11.51 -44.71
CA SER A 28 -17.71 10.84 -45.86
C SER A 28 -18.85 9.89 -45.49
N ALA A 29 -18.85 9.34 -44.28
CA ALA A 29 -19.88 8.42 -43.79
C ALA A 29 -21.02 9.13 -43.05
N ASN A 30 -21.08 10.46 -43.06
CA ASN A 30 -22.00 11.28 -42.26
C ASN A 30 -21.98 10.94 -40.76
N GLY A 31 -20.79 10.71 -40.20
CA GLY A 31 -20.59 10.54 -38.76
C GLY A 31 -19.99 9.18 -38.40
N GLN A 32 -20.83 8.25 -37.94
CA GLN A 32 -20.35 7.09 -37.20
C GLN A 32 -19.92 5.93 -38.10
N LEU A 33 -18.69 5.44 -37.89
CA LEU A 33 -18.20 4.21 -38.51
C LEU A 33 -18.57 3.00 -37.64
N HIS A 34 -19.30 2.06 -38.24
CA HIS A 34 -19.68 0.81 -37.57
C HIS A 34 -18.48 -0.15 -37.43
N VAL A 35 -18.38 -0.84 -36.29
CA VAL A 35 -17.36 -1.84 -35.99
C VAL A 35 -18.02 -3.04 -35.31
N ASP A 36 -17.95 -4.20 -35.96
CA ASP A 36 -18.45 -5.46 -35.43
C ASP A 36 -17.48 -6.09 -34.43
N PHE A 37 -17.99 -6.87 -33.49
CA PHE A 37 -17.18 -7.65 -32.56
C PHE A 37 -17.58 -9.13 -32.59
N SER A 38 -16.60 -10.01 -32.80
CA SER A 38 -16.81 -11.46 -32.67
C SER A 38 -15.73 -12.06 -31.78
N SER A 39 -16.11 -12.95 -30.86
CA SER A 39 -15.19 -13.60 -29.90
C SER A 39 -14.29 -12.60 -29.15
N GLY A 40 -14.84 -11.41 -28.83
CA GLY A 40 -14.14 -10.35 -28.09
C GLY A 40 -13.10 -9.56 -28.90
N LYS A 41 -13.02 -9.72 -30.22
CA LYS A 41 -12.13 -8.96 -31.11
C LYS A 41 -12.93 -8.16 -32.14
N PRO A 42 -12.51 -6.92 -32.46
CA PRO A 42 -13.15 -6.13 -33.51
C PRO A 42 -12.88 -6.76 -34.89
N LYS A 43 -13.90 -6.78 -35.75
CA LYS A 43 -13.86 -7.29 -37.13
C LYS A 43 -14.44 -6.26 -38.11
N GLY A 44 -14.02 -6.37 -39.37
CA GLY A 44 -14.51 -5.55 -40.48
C GLY A 44 -13.49 -4.54 -41.01
N PRO A 45 -13.89 -3.73 -42.01
CA PRO A 45 -13.00 -2.80 -42.71
C PRO A 45 -12.54 -1.62 -41.84
N ASN A 46 -13.24 -1.32 -40.75
CA ASN A 46 -12.98 -0.16 -39.88
C ASN A 46 -12.10 -0.47 -38.65
N VAL A 47 -11.59 -1.71 -38.52
CA VAL A 47 -10.86 -2.17 -37.32
C VAL A 47 -9.57 -1.40 -37.06
N GLU A 48 -8.79 -1.13 -38.12
CA GLU A 48 -7.53 -0.38 -38.02
C GLU A 48 -7.78 1.08 -37.60
N MET A 49 -8.86 1.66 -38.12
CA MET A 49 -9.29 3.03 -37.84
C MET A 49 -9.80 3.17 -36.40
N PHE A 50 -10.55 2.17 -35.93
CA PHE A 50 -10.99 2.06 -34.54
C PHE A 50 -9.82 1.92 -33.55
N SER A 51 -8.81 1.10 -33.89
CA SER A 51 -7.60 0.96 -33.07
C SER A 51 -6.81 2.27 -33.00
N THR A 52 -6.72 2.99 -34.11
CA THR A 52 -6.07 4.30 -34.20
C THR A 52 -6.76 5.32 -33.29
N GLU A 53 -8.10 5.35 -33.30
CA GLU A 53 -8.89 6.26 -32.47
C GLU A 53 -8.74 5.97 -30.98
N ILE A 54 -8.81 4.69 -30.58
CA ILE A 54 -8.50 4.27 -29.21
C ILE A 54 -7.12 4.80 -28.80
N GLY A 55 -6.12 4.67 -29.68
CA GLY A 55 -4.78 5.20 -29.41
C GLY A 55 -4.75 6.71 -29.22
N ILE A 56 -5.51 7.48 -30.01
CA ILE A 56 -5.59 8.94 -29.91
C ILE A 56 -6.25 9.33 -28.59
N VAL A 57 -7.42 8.77 -28.27
CA VAL A 57 -8.20 9.05 -27.06
C VAL A 57 -7.40 8.73 -25.80
N VAL A 58 -6.74 7.56 -25.75
CA VAL A 58 -5.93 7.16 -24.59
C VAL A 58 -4.77 8.13 -24.36
N ARG A 59 -4.11 8.60 -25.42
CA ARG A 59 -2.99 9.55 -25.30
C ARG A 59 -3.44 10.97 -24.97
N SER A 60 -4.61 11.40 -25.43
CA SER A 60 -5.12 12.76 -25.18
C SER A 60 -5.73 12.90 -23.79
N HIS A 61 -6.47 11.89 -23.32
CA HIS A 61 -7.17 11.92 -22.03
C HIS A 61 -6.35 11.33 -20.88
N SER A 62 -5.22 10.69 -21.16
CA SER A 62 -4.26 10.23 -20.15
C SER A 62 -2.85 10.68 -20.49
N PRO A 63 -2.53 12.00 -20.39
CA PRO A 63 -1.19 12.52 -20.62
C PRO A 63 -0.28 12.17 -19.43
N LEU A 64 0.02 10.87 -19.26
CA LEU A 64 0.95 10.37 -18.24
C LEU A 64 2.31 11.04 -18.38
N ASN A 65 2.75 11.30 -19.60
CA ASN A 65 4.03 11.92 -19.94
C ASN A 65 4.17 13.39 -19.48
N SER A 66 3.09 14.03 -19.02
CA SER A 66 3.16 15.38 -18.44
C SER A 66 3.65 15.38 -16.98
N LYS A 67 3.45 14.26 -16.26
CA LYS A 67 3.78 14.11 -14.83
C LYS A 67 4.75 12.96 -14.56
N PHE A 68 4.84 12.00 -15.47
CA PHE A 68 5.64 10.79 -15.36
C PHE A 68 6.28 10.47 -16.71
N ASP A 69 7.60 10.45 -16.80
CA ASP A 69 8.31 10.00 -18.00
C ASP A 69 8.19 8.47 -18.14
N VAL A 70 7.26 8.02 -18.97
CA VAL A 70 6.96 6.59 -19.15
C VAL A 70 7.07 6.23 -20.62
N ASP A 71 7.99 5.33 -20.94
CA ASP A 71 8.12 4.75 -22.27
C ASP A 71 7.06 3.66 -22.51
N ILE A 72 5.89 4.08 -22.99
CA ILE A 72 4.74 3.22 -23.30
C ILE A 72 5.01 2.32 -24.53
N SER A 73 6.10 2.54 -25.26
CA SER A 73 6.49 1.72 -26.41
C SER A 73 6.91 0.31 -25.98
N ARG A 74 7.33 0.16 -24.73
CA ARG A 74 7.76 -1.12 -24.16
C ARG A 74 6.55 -2.01 -23.84
N PRO A 75 6.49 -3.25 -24.36
CA PRO A 75 5.35 -4.14 -24.16
C PRO A 75 4.99 -4.39 -22.69
N TYR A 76 5.98 -4.64 -21.83
CA TYR A 76 5.74 -4.91 -20.40
C TYR A 76 5.16 -3.70 -19.65
N VAL A 77 5.57 -2.48 -20.03
CA VAL A 77 5.05 -1.23 -19.45
C VAL A 77 3.59 -1.07 -19.85
N LYS A 78 3.29 -1.27 -21.13
CA LYS A 78 1.93 -1.24 -21.67
C LYS A 78 1.03 -2.27 -20.98
N ASP A 79 1.48 -3.52 -20.83
CA ASP A 79 0.72 -4.58 -20.19
C ASP A 79 0.45 -4.29 -18.71
N TRP A 80 1.46 -3.80 -18.00
CA TRP A 80 1.30 -3.37 -16.61
C TRP A 80 0.28 -2.23 -16.48
N MET A 81 0.35 -1.24 -17.37
CA MET A 81 -0.58 -0.12 -17.39
C MET A 81 -2.00 -0.57 -17.69
N LEU A 82 -2.20 -1.41 -18.71
CA LEU A 82 -3.51 -1.98 -19.04
C LEU A 82 -4.06 -2.81 -17.87
N LYS A 83 -3.22 -3.60 -17.21
CA LYS A 83 -3.59 -4.33 -15.98
C LYS A 83 -4.03 -3.37 -14.89
N ARG A 84 -3.29 -2.28 -14.66
CA ARG A 84 -3.61 -1.29 -13.62
C ARG A 84 -4.90 -0.53 -13.92
N MET A 85 -5.10 -0.12 -15.18
CA MET A 85 -6.34 0.52 -15.64
C MET A 85 -7.53 -0.43 -15.47
N ARG A 86 -7.39 -1.70 -15.85
CA ARG A 86 -8.41 -2.73 -15.64
C ARG A 86 -8.78 -2.87 -14.17
N LEU A 87 -7.79 -2.93 -13.27
CA LEU A 87 -8.04 -3.03 -11.83
C LEU A 87 -8.81 -1.81 -11.30
N ARG A 88 -8.45 -0.59 -11.73
CA ARG A 88 -9.17 0.62 -11.34
C ARG A 88 -10.61 0.63 -11.88
N PHE A 89 -10.78 0.24 -13.14
CA PHE A 89 -12.09 0.13 -13.76
C PHE A 89 -12.99 -0.91 -13.09
N ASN A 90 -12.43 -2.07 -12.73
CA ASN A 90 -13.17 -3.11 -12.01
C ASN A 90 -13.57 -2.64 -10.60
N GLY A 91 -12.68 -1.94 -9.89
CA GLY A 91 -13.00 -1.34 -8.60
C GLY A 91 -14.12 -0.30 -8.69
N PHE A 92 -14.09 0.54 -9.73
CA PHE A 92 -15.16 1.49 -10.02
C PHE A 92 -16.50 0.80 -10.32
N ARG A 93 -16.50 -0.22 -11.19
CA ARG A 93 -17.68 -1.06 -11.48
C ARG A 93 -18.23 -1.75 -10.23
N HIS A 94 -17.36 -2.20 -9.34
CA HIS A 94 -17.78 -2.79 -8.07
C HIS A 94 -18.49 -1.75 -7.18
N LYS A 95 -17.93 -0.54 -7.04
CA LYS A 95 -18.56 0.55 -6.29
C LYS A 95 -19.96 0.87 -6.83
N LEU A 96 -20.10 0.95 -8.15
CA LEU A 96 -21.39 1.15 -8.80
C LEU A 96 -22.38 0.02 -8.55
N SER A 97 -21.91 -1.23 -8.53
CA SER A 97 -22.74 -2.37 -8.18
C SER A 97 -23.18 -2.36 -6.71
N GLU A 98 -22.33 -1.90 -5.80
CA GLU A 98 -22.69 -1.76 -4.38
C GLU A 98 -23.73 -0.64 -4.17
N GLU A 99 -23.56 0.50 -4.85
CA GLU A 99 -24.56 1.57 -4.84
C GLU A 99 -25.89 1.08 -5.44
N PHE A 100 -25.85 0.31 -6.54
CA PHE A 100 -27.06 -0.31 -7.09
C PHE A 100 -27.76 -1.23 -6.07
N LYS A 101 -27.02 -2.07 -5.35
CA LYS A 101 -27.57 -2.96 -4.31
C LYS A 101 -28.12 -2.23 -3.09
N SER A 102 -27.75 -0.97 -2.88
CA SER A 102 -28.28 -0.18 -1.77
C SER A 102 -29.72 0.27 -2.00
N PHE A 103 -30.17 0.28 -3.26
CA PHE A 103 -31.56 0.54 -3.63
C PHE A 103 -32.39 -0.74 -3.54
N SER A 104 -33.64 -0.61 -3.10
CA SER A 104 -34.56 -1.75 -2.97
C SER A 104 -35.11 -2.19 -4.33
N ASP A 105 -35.37 -1.22 -5.22
CA ASP A 105 -35.95 -1.44 -6.54
C ASP A 105 -35.09 -0.84 -7.65
N LYS A 106 -35.13 -1.47 -8.82
CA LYS A 106 -34.45 -0.97 -10.03
C LYS A 106 -34.94 0.41 -10.45
N LYS A 107 -36.24 0.70 -10.30
CA LYS A 107 -36.82 2.01 -10.66
C LYS A 107 -36.20 3.12 -9.82
N ASP A 108 -36.09 2.88 -8.52
CA ASP A 108 -35.45 3.80 -7.56
C ASP A 108 -33.96 4.01 -7.89
N ALA A 109 -33.25 2.94 -8.26
CA ALA A 109 -31.86 3.04 -8.70
C ALA A 109 -31.69 3.88 -9.98
N LEU A 110 -32.63 3.80 -10.94
CA LEU A 110 -32.58 4.54 -12.20
C LEU A 110 -32.78 6.05 -12.00
N GLU A 111 -33.64 6.42 -11.05
CA GLU A 111 -33.89 7.81 -10.65
C GLU A 111 -32.68 8.38 -9.87
N ASN A 112 -32.03 7.55 -9.06
CA ASN A 112 -30.91 7.94 -8.21
C ASN A 112 -29.54 7.62 -8.85
N ARG A 113 -29.20 8.32 -9.94
CA ARG A 113 -27.86 8.22 -10.56
C ARG A 113 -26.77 8.77 -9.61
N PRO A 114 -25.64 8.06 -9.45
CA PRO A 114 -24.48 8.61 -8.77
C PRO A 114 -23.97 9.90 -9.43
N LYS A 115 -23.77 10.96 -8.63
CA LYS A 115 -23.38 12.30 -9.14
C LYS A 115 -22.06 12.33 -9.92
N TYR A 116 -21.16 11.39 -9.63
CA TYR A 116 -19.85 11.28 -10.28
C TYR A 116 -19.88 10.47 -11.59
N LEU A 117 -21.06 9.96 -11.98
CA LEU A 117 -21.29 9.38 -13.29
C LEU A 117 -21.87 10.45 -14.21
N ASP A 118 -21.11 10.78 -15.25
CA ASP A 118 -21.48 11.81 -16.21
C ASP A 118 -22.61 11.35 -17.17
N SER A 119 -22.68 10.05 -17.47
CA SER A 119 -23.63 9.48 -18.45
C SER A 119 -24.78 8.75 -17.78
N GLN A 120 -26.01 9.24 -18.01
CA GLN A 120 -27.25 8.57 -17.59
C GLN A 120 -27.45 7.25 -18.34
N ASP A 121 -27.28 7.24 -19.66
CA ASP A 121 -27.47 6.03 -20.48
C ASP A 121 -26.55 4.90 -20.04
N TYR A 122 -25.32 5.24 -19.65
CA TYR A 122 -24.38 4.27 -19.11
C TYR A 122 -24.84 3.72 -17.75
N TRP A 123 -25.45 4.55 -16.89
CA TRP A 123 -26.04 4.07 -15.64
C TRP A 123 -27.24 3.14 -15.89
N VAL A 124 -28.13 3.50 -16.81
CA VAL A 124 -29.27 2.66 -17.23
C VAL A 124 -28.78 1.28 -17.68
N PHE A 125 -27.80 1.26 -18.59
CA PHE A 125 -27.16 0.03 -19.06
C PHE A 125 -26.56 -0.82 -17.92
N LEU A 126 -25.96 -0.17 -16.91
CA LEU A 126 -25.39 -0.87 -15.76
C LEU A 126 -26.46 -1.44 -14.85
N CYS A 127 -27.55 -0.70 -14.58
CA CYS A 127 -28.69 -1.20 -13.83
C CYS A 127 -29.30 -2.42 -14.50
N ASP A 128 -29.53 -2.39 -15.82
CA ASP A 128 -30.01 -3.56 -16.59
C ASP A 128 -29.05 -4.75 -16.48
N ARG A 129 -27.75 -4.49 -16.55
CA ARG A 129 -26.73 -5.52 -16.41
C ARG A 129 -26.71 -6.12 -15.00
N PHE A 130 -26.80 -5.31 -13.96
CA PHE A 130 -26.78 -5.77 -12.57
C PHE A 130 -28.05 -6.55 -12.22
N ASP A 131 -29.20 -6.12 -12.73
CA ASP A 131 -30.49 -6.79 -12.58
C ASP A 131 -30.57 -8.10 -13.38
N SER A 132 -29.74 -8.27 -14.41
CA SER A 132 -29.77 -9.48 -15.22
C SER A 132 -29.48 -10.76 -14.41
N ALA A 133 -30.30 -11.79 -14.62
CA ALA A 133 -30.13 -13.10 -13.97
C ALA A 133 -28.74 -13.70 -14.22
N LYS A 134 -28.15 -13.46 -15.40
CA LYS A 134 -26.80 -13.90 -15.73
C LYS A 134 -25.75 -13.30 -14.80
N PHE A 135 -25.87 -12.01 -14.49
CA PHE A 135 -24.94 -11.32 -13.60
C PHE A 135 -25.13 -11.77 -12.16
N GLN A 136 -26.38 -11.84 -11.68
CA GLN A 136 -26.70 -12.30 -10.33
C GLN A 136 -26.18 -13.71 -10.07
N ASN A 137 -26.48 -14.66 -10.98
CA ASN A 137 -25.96 -16.03 -10.89
C ASN A 137 -24.43 -16.10 -10.84
N HIS A 138 -23.73 -15.25 -11.60
CA HIS A 138 -22.26 -15.23 -11.56
C HIS A 138 -21.73 -14.57 -10.28
N SER A 139 -22.38 -13.51 -9.81
CA SER A 139 -22.06 -12.82 -8.56
C SER A 139 -22.21 -13.75 -7.37
N ASP A 140 -23.34 -14.46 -7.28
CA ASP A 140 -23.63 -15.39 -6.18
C ASP A 140 -22.67 -16.58 -6.17
N LYS A 141 -22.41 -17.17 -7.34
CA LYS A 141 -21.37 -18.22 -7.46
C LYS A 141 -20.01 -17.73 -7.00
N ASN A 142 -19.58 -16.54 -7.43
CA ASN A 142 -18.29 -15.99 -7.00
C ASN A 142 -18.25 -15.67 -5.50
N LYS A 143 -19.38 -15.22 -4.93
CA LYS A 143 -19.51 -14.95 -3.49
C LYS A 143 -19.41 -16.25 -2.68
N ASN A 144 -20.11 -17.30 -3.11
CA ASN A 144 -20.06 -18.63 -2.48
C ASN A 144 -18.66 -19.24 -2.58
N ASN A 145 -18.07 -19.23 -3.78
CA ASN A 145 -16.70 -19.69 -3.99
C ASN A 145 -15.70 -18.94 -3.10
N ARG A 146 -15.87 -17.62 -2.93
CA ARG A 146 -15.01 -16.83 -2.05
C ARG A 146 -15.21 -17.15 -0.57
N GLY A 147 -16.41 -17.57 -0.17
CA GLY A 147 -16.70 -18.06 1.17
C GLY A 147 -16.07 -19.43 1.46
N GLU A 148 -15.93 -20.28 0.45
CA GLU A 148 -15.28 -21.60 0.56
C GLU A 148 -13.75 -21.53 0.49
N LEU A 149 -13.19 -20.46 -0.06
CA LEU A 149 -11.73 -20.30 -0.13
C LEU A 149 -11.13 -20.20 1.28
N PRO A 150 -10.07 -20.98 1.58
CA PRO A 150 -9.40 -20.87 2.85
C PRO A 150 -8.82 -19.47 3.00
N VAL A 151 -9.10 -18.84 4.14
CA VAL A 151 -8.51 -17.55 4.48
C VAL A 151 -6.98 -17.72 4.51
N HIS A 152 -6.28 -17.01 3.63
CA HIS A 152 -4.81 -17.06 3.58
C HIS A 152 -4.23 -16.59 4.91
N ARG A 153 -3.71 -17.53 5.72
CA ARG A 153 -3.12 -17.23 7.04
C ARG A 153 -1.67 -16.76 6.96
N GLY A 154 -1.00 -16.93 5.80
CA GLY A 154 0.43 -16.66 5.57
C GLY A 154 0.87 -15.21 5.40
N GLY A 155 -0.06 -14.24 5.33
CA GLY A 155 0.25 -12.85 4.96
C GLY A 155 0.87 -12.69 3.56
N SER A 156 1.52 -11.57 3.27
CA SER A 156 2.11 -11.30 1.94
C SER A 156 3.53 -11.86 1.77
N LYS A 157 3.82 -13.06 2.30
CA LYS A 157 5.17 -13.65 2.20
C LYS A 157 5.36 -14.39 0.88
N LEU A 158 6.58 -14.33 0.33
CA LEU A 158 6.98 -15.20 -0.77
C LEU A 158 7.09 -16.65 -0.27
N PHE A 159 6.76 -17.61 -1.13
CA PHE A 159 6.78 -19.04 -0.80
C PHE A 159 8.16 -19.50 -0.29
N ASP A 160 9.24 -19.08 -0.95
CA ASP A 160 10.60 -19.45 -0.56
C ASP A 160 10.96 -18.94 0.83
N GLN A 161 10.54 -17.72 1.17
CA GLN A 161 10.75 -17.15 2.50
C GLN A 161 9.98 -17.93 3.57
N HIS A 162 8.79 -18.42 3.25
CA HIS A 162 8.03 -19.28 4.16
C HIS A 162 8.71 -20.64 4.38
N MET A 163 9.27 -21.24 3.32
CA MET A 163 10.00 -22.51 3.41
C MET A 163 11.27 -22.38 4.26
N MET A 164 12.06 -21.32 4.07
CA MET A 164 13.25 -21.07 4.90
C MET A 164 12.91 -20.92 6.38
N GLU A 165 11.84 -20.20 6.72
CA GLU A 165 11.44 -20.05 8.12
C GLU A 165 10.90 -21.37 8.71
N MET A 166 10.24 -22.23 7.91
CA MET A 166 9.85 -23.58 8.33
C MET A 166 11.08 -24.46 8.60
N GLU A 167 12.09 -24.43 7.72
CA GLU A 167 13.33 -25.18 7.90
C GLU A 167 14.07 -24.76 9.17
N VAL A 168 14.13 -23.46 9.44
CA VAL A 168 14.70 -22.93 10.69
C VAL A 168 13.91 -23.42 11.91
N MET A 169 12.58 -23.45 11.86
CA MET A 169 11.76 -23.99 12.95
C MET A 169 11.98 -25.49 13.17
N ILE A 170 12.05 -26.28 12.09
CA ILE A 170 12.37 -27.71 12.16
C ILE A 170 13.77 -27.92 12.75
N GLY A 171 14.74 -27.07 12.40
CA GLY A 171 16.07 -27.07 13.01
C GLY A 171 16.05 -26.80 14.51
N TYR A 172 15.25 -25.84 14.99
CA TYR A 172 15.08 -25.58 16.42
C TYR A 172 14.35 -26.70 17.16
N LEU A 173 13.38 -27.37 16.52
CA LEU A 173 12.69 -28.54 17.10
C LEU A 173 13.55 -29.81 17.07
N GLY A 174 14.53 -29.88 16.17
CA GLY A 174 15.45 -31.01 16.02
C GLY A 174 16.72 -30.93 16.87
N ASN A 175 17.04 -29.76 17.45
CA ASN A 175 18.19 -29.58 18.34
C ASN A 175 17.76 -29.73 19.81
N GLU A 176 17.91 -30.94 20.37
CA GLU A 176 17.89 -31.16 21.82
C GLU A 176 19.28 -30.88 22.44
N ASP A 177 19.82 -29.67 22.28
CA ASP A 177 21.00 -29.25 23.04
C ASP A 177 20.56 -28.68 24.39
N PHE A 178 20.22 -29.59 25.31
CA PHE A 178 20.05 -29.28 26.73
C PHE A 178 21.42 -29.03 27.36
N GLU A 179 21.94 -27.81 27.27
CA GLU A 179 22.97 -27.35 28.21
C GLU A 179 22.33 -26.68 29.44
N ASN A 180 22.43 -27.39 30.56
CA ASN A 180 22.31 -26.93 31.94
C ASN A 180 20.96 -26.31 32.36
N GLY A 181 20.02 -27.19 32.73
CA GLY A 181 19.07 -26.92 33.82
C GLY A 181 17.95 -25.90 33.56
N SER A 182 17.75 -25.47 32.32
CA SER A 182 16.60 -24.64 31.94
C SER A 182 15.50 -25.48 31.28
N GLU A 183 14.25 -25.13 31.56
CA GLU A 183 13.07 -25.80 31.00
C GLU A 183 13.10 -25.77 29.47
N PRO A 184 12.67 -26.85 28.78
CA PRO A 184 12.64 -26.89 27.33
C PRO A 184 11.79 -25.75 26.77
N ILE A 185 12.37 -24.94 25.87
CA ILE A 185 11.68 -23.84 25.19
C ILE A 185 10.46 -24.42 24.47
N SER A 186 9.26 -23.95 24.83
CA SER A 186 8.02 -24.50 24.25
C SER A 186 7.94 -24.24 22.75
N GLU A 187 7.22 -25.10 22.02
CA GLU A 187 6.95 -24.94 20.58
C GLU A 187 6.39 -23.55 20.24
N ALA A 188 5.58 -22.98 21.13
CA ALA A 188 5.04 -21.63 20.99
C ALA A 188 6.12 -20.55 21.07
N GLU A 189 7.13 -20.71 21.94
CA GLU A 189 8.25 -19.78 22.07
C GLU A 189 9.23 -19.87 20.89
N ILE A 190 9.51 -21.09 20.40
CA ILE A 190 10.28 -21.31 19.17
C ILE A 190 9.57 -20.59 18.01
N CYS A 191 8.26 -20.76 17.91
CA CYS A 191 7.49 -20.13 16.83
C CYS A 191 7.40 -18.60 16.95
N ILE A 192 7.39 -18.04 18.17
CA ILE A 192 7.52 -16.60 18.37
C ILE A 192 8.91 -16.11 17.94
N LYS A 193 9.98 -16.86 18.25
CA LYS A 193 11.36 -16.51 17.84
C LYS A 193 11.53 -16.52 16.31
N VAL A 194 11.01 -17.56 15.64
CA VAL A 194 11.17 -17.74 14.18
C VAL A 194 10.23 -16.87 13.37
N PHE A 195 8.93 -16.85 13.69
CA PHE A 195 7.91 -16.16 12.87
C PHE A 195 7.59 -14.75 13.35
N ARG A 196 8.17 -14.32 14.49
CA ARG A 196 7.84 -13.10 15.24
C ARG A 196 6.43 -13.16 15.81
N ASN A 197 6.05 -12.18 16.64
CA ASN A 197 4.73 -12.13 17.28
C ASN A 197 3.59 -11.84 16.28
N LYS A 198 3.18 -12.85 15.51
CA LYS A 198 2.11 -12.81 14.51
C LYS A 198 1.03 -13.83 14.86
N SER A 199 0.22 -13.50 15.85
CA SER A 199 -0.78 -14.38 16.45
C SER A 199 -1.73 -15.06 15.44
N GLY A 200 -2.08 -14.40 14.33
CA GLY A 200 -2.94 -14.97 13.28
C GLY A 200 -2.27 -16.04 12.42
N TYR A 201 -0.96 -15.91 12.17
CA TYR A 201 -0.18 -16.87 11.40
C TYR A 201 0.09 -18.13 12.23
N LEU A 202 0.48 -17.95 13.50
CA LEU A 202 0.77 -19.03 14.45
C LEU A 202 -0.47 -19.88 14.75
N LYS A 203 -1.63 -19.26 14.93
CA LYS A 203 -2.94 -19.95 15.00
C LYS A 203 -3.28 -20.72 13.72
N GLY A 204 -2.69 -20.36 12.58
CA GLY A 204 -2.83 -21.06 11.32
C GLY A 204 -2.05 -22.37 11.22
N LEU A 205 -1.00 -22.52 12.03
CA LEU A 205 -0.15 -23.71 12.08
C LEU A 205 -0.61 -24.73 13.13
N GLY A 206 -1.77 -24.53 13.78
CA GLY A 206 -2.27 -25.41 14.84
C GLY A 206 -1.71 -25.13 16.24
N ILE A 207 -0.84 -24.12 16.37
CA ILE A 207 -0.18 -23.78 17.63
C ILE A 207 -1.15 -23.01 18.52
N VAL A 208 -1.45 -23.57 19.69
CA VAL A 208 -2.24 -22.92 20.73
C VAL A 208 -1.37 -21.86 21.40
N MET A 209 -1.49 -20.63 20.93
CA MET A 209 -0.90 -19.48 21.62
C MET A 209 -1.56 -19.32 22.99
N PRO A 210 -0.80 -19.01 24.06
CA PRO A 210 -1.40 -18.66 25.34
C PRO A 210 -2.42 -17.55 25.14
N GLN A 211 -3.63 -17.75 25.66
CA GLN A 211 -4.72 -16.78 25.48
C GLN A 211 -4.30 -15.44 26.07
N LYS A 212 -4.21 -14.40 25.24
CA LYS A 212 -4.27 -13.04 25.75
C LYS A 212 -5.70 -12.81 26.18
N THR A 213 -5.96 -12.85 27.47
CA THR A 213 -7.23 -12.39 28.03
C THR A 213 -7.43 -10.95 27.56
N SER A 214 -8.50 -10.74 26.82
CA SER A 214 -8.99 -9.41 26.51
C SER A 214 -9.51 -8.82 27.82
N SER A 215 -8.71 -7.98 28.47
CA SER A 215 -9.17 -7.15 29.58
C SER A 215 -8.66 -5.72 29.42
N SER A 216 -9.57 -4.86 29.00
CA SER A 216 -9.75 -3.58 29.68
C SER A 216 -9.73 -3.82 31.20
N SER A 217 -8.93 -3.02 31.91
CA SER A 217 -8.80 -2.93 33.38
C SER A 217 -7.71 -3.79 34.03
N SER A 218 -6.66 -3.08 34.47
CA SER A 218 -5.80 -3.30 35.65
C SER A 218 -5.82 -4.68 36.32
N SER A 219 -4.77 -5.47 36.09
CA SER A 219 -4.18 -6.32 37.14
C SER A 219 -2.71 -6.61 36.79
N ASN A 220 -1.82 -6.29 37.73
CA ASN A 220 -0.38 -6.46 37.62
C ASN A 220 -0.05 -7.95 37.78
N VAL A 221 0.28 -8.64 36.69
CA VAL A 221 1.05 -9.88 36.75
C VAL A 221 2.36 -9.60 36.02
N VAL A 222 3.39 -9.36 36.82
CA VAL A 222 4.74 -8.96 36.36
C VAL A 222 5.54 -10.26 36.13
N SER A 223 6.06 -10.45 34.91
CA SER A 223 6.96 -11.59 34.63
C SER A 223 8.25 -11.45 35.45
N PRO A 224 8.92 -12.56 35.85
CA PRO A 224 10.14 -12.50 36.66
C PRO A 224 11.24 -11.60 36.05
N GLU A 225 11.34 -11.56 34.72
CA GLU A 225 12.25 -10.67 33.98
C GLU A 225 11.91 -9.18 34.16
N ASN A 226 10.63 -8.83 34.28
CA ASN A 226 10.20 -7.45 34.57
C ASN A 226 10.45 -7.05 36.03
N ILE A 227 10.48 -8.02 36.96
CA ILE A 227 10.88 -7.76 38.36
C ILE A 227 12.37 -7.45 38.42
N GLU A 228 13.20 -8.28 37.78
CA GLU A 228 14.66 -8.07 37.73
C GLU A 228 15.04 -6.76 37.02
N LEU A 229 14.37 -6.44 35.91
CA LEU A 229 14.56 -5.16 35.23
C LEU A 229 14.14 -3.96 36.09
N LYS A 230 13.05 -4.09 36.86
CA LYS A 230 12.58 -3.03 37.74
C LYS A 230 13.54 -2.81 38.92
N GLU A 231 14.08 -3.88 39.49
CA GLU A 231 15.12 -3.82 40.53
C GLU A 231 16.41 -3.18 40.00
N LYS A 232 16.82 -3.50 38.77
CA LYS A 232 17.99 -2.84 38.12
C LYS A 232 17.77 -1.36 37.89
N VAL A 233 16.57 -0.95 37.45
CA VAL A 233 16.21 0.48 37.28
C VAL A 233 16.22 1.20 38.63
N GLU A 234 15.64 0.60 39.66
CA GLU A 234 15.58 1.19 41.00
C GLU A 234 16.98 1.32 41.64
N HIS A 235 17.85 0.34 41.41
CA HIS A 235 19.26 0.41 41.81
C HIS A 235 20.04 1.50 41.03
N GLN A 236 19.81 1.64 39.72
CA GLN A 236 20.41 2.72 38.93
C GLN A 236 19.97 4.11 39.42
N ASP A 237 18.70 4.28 39.77
CA ASP A 237 18.18 5.54 40.32
C ASP A 237 18.81 5.90 41.67
N GLN A 238 19.14 4.90 42.50
CA GLN A 238 19.88 5.11 43.75
C GLN A 238 21.30 5.61 43.50
N LEU A 239 22.03 4.99 42.56
CA LEU A 239 23.37 5.41 42.14
C LEU A 239 23.39 6.85 41.59
N ILE A 240 22.37 7.22 40.80
CA ILE A 240 22.24 8.59 40.26
C ILE A 240 22.07 9.60 41.39
N LYS A 241 21.23 9.30 42.40
CA LYS A 241 21.05 10.19 43.56
C LYS A 241 22.34 10.34 44.36
N GLU A 242 23.10 9.26 44.55
CA GLU A 242 24.36 9.33 45.28
C GLU A 242 25.40 10.17 44.53
N LEU A 243 25.52 10.01 43.21
CA LEU A 243 26.37 10.87 42.37
C LEU A 243 25.95 12.34 42.46
N GLN A 244 24.66 12.65 42.45
CA GLN A 244 24.17 14.02 42.60
C GLN A 244 24.56 14.63 43.96
N VAL A 245 24.48 13.85 45.04
CA VAL A 245 24.90 14.28 46.38
C VAL A 245 26.42 14.53 46.43
N GLN A 246 27.23 13.66 45.82
CA GLN A 246 28.68 13.86 45.73
C GLN A 246 29.02 15.12 44.93
N ASN A 247 28.34 15.34 43.79
CA ASN A 247 28.51 16.56 42.99
C ASN A 247 28.13 17.83 43.78
N ALA A 248 27.05 17.79 44.58
CA ALA A 248 26.68 18.91 45.44
C ALA A 248 27.75 19.20 46.51
N LYS A 249 28.37 18.15 47.09
CA LYS A 249 29.49 18.30 48.03
C LYS A 249 30.71 18.92 47.36
N ILE A 250 31.07 18.48 46.15
CA ILE A 250 32.17 19.06 45.37
C ILE A 250 31.89 20.54 45.09
N MET A 251 30.69 20.89 44.64
CA MET A 251 30.31 22.30 44.39
C MET A 251 30.38 23.16 45.66
N ALA A 252 29.99 22.63 46.82
CA ALA A 252 30.13 23.33 48.10
C ALA A 252 31.60 23.54 48.49
N ILE A 253 32.47 22.55 48.23
CA ILE A 253 33.92 22.67 48.45
C ILE A 253 34.51 23.71 47.50
N MET A 254 34.15 23.68 46.20
CA MET A 254 34.61 24.65 45.21
C MET A 254 34.19 26.08 45.57
N SER A 255 32.98 26.26 46.10
CA SER A 255 32.48 27.56 46.59
C SER A 255 33.25 28.07 47.82
N LYS A 256 33.59 27.16 48.75
CA LYS A 256 34.47 27.47 49.89
C LYS A 256 35.88 27.85 49.46
N PHE A 257 36.43 27.17 48.43
CA PHE A 257 37.74 27.52 47.86
C PHE A 257 37.71 28.87 47.15
N ALA A 258 36.66 29.17 46.38
CA ALA A 258 36.51 30.46 45.70
C ALA A 258 36.35 31.65 46.67
N SER A 259 35.83 31.42 47.88
CA SER A 259 35.67 32.44 48.93
C SER A 259 36.86 32.55 49.88
N SER A 260 37.71 31.53 49.93
CA SER A 260 38.99 31.55 50.65
C SER A 260 40.01 32.18 49.72
N ASN A 261 40.39 33.44 49.95
CA ASN A 261 41.21 34.25 49.05
C ASN A 261 42.69 33.76 48.96
N ILE A 262 42.90 32.52 48.49
CA ILE A 262 44.19 31.87 48.26
C ILE A 262 44.25 31.51 46.78
N GLY A 263 44.73 32.47 45.98
CA GLY A 263 45.19 32.29 44.60
C GLY A 263 44.11 31.96 43.57
N SER A 264 43.93 32.84 42.59
CA SER A 264 43.06 32.58 41.43
C SER A 264 43.55 31.35 40.64
N PHE A 265 42.88 30.21 40.80
CA PHE A 265 43.13 29.03 39.99
C PHE A 265 42.24 29.09 38.73
N ASN A 266 42.84 29.37 37.58
CA ASN A 266 42.14 29.53 36.31
C ASN A 266 42.13 28.19 35.53
N MET A 267 41.02 27.46 35.63
CA MET A 267 40.82 26.12 35.04
C MET A 267 40.95 26.05 33.51
N ASN A 268 41.02 27.17 32.78
CA ASN A 268 41.08 27.17 31.32
C ASN A 268 42.51 27.05 30.73
N GLN A 269 43.57 27.05 31.55
CA GLN A 269 44.95 27.01 31.05
C GLN A 269 45.66 25.65 31.22
N ASP A 270 45.31 24.82 32.21
CA ASP A 270 46.11 23.63 32.56
C ASP A 270 45.59 22.29 32.00
N PHE A 271 44.50 22.29 31.23
CA PHE A 271 43.99 21.08 30.53
C PHE A 271 44.40 21.00 29.05
N GLN A 272 45.25 21.90 28.54
CA GLN A 272 45.77 21.84 27.17
C GLN A 272 47.12 21.10 27.03
N SER A 273 47.62 20.43 28.07
CA SER A 273 48.93 19.76 28.05
C SER A 273 48.92 18.29 28.49
N PHE A 274 47.82 17.57 28.25
CA PHE A 274 47.80 16.09 28.24
C PHE A 274 47.15 15.56 26.96
#